data_AF-A0A437SXY8-F1
#
_entry.id   AF-A0A437SXY8-F1
#
_cell.length_a   1.000
_cell.length_b   1.000
_cell.length_c   1.000
_cell.angle_alpha   90.00
_cell.angle_beta   90.00
_cell.angle_gamma   90.00
#
_symmetry.space_group_name_H-M   'P 1'
#
loop_
_entity.id
_entity.type
_entity.pdbx_description
1 polymer ?
#
loop_
_entity_poly.entity_id
_entity_poly.type
_entity_poly.pdbx_seq_one_letter_code
_entity_poly.pdbx_strand_id
1 'polypeptide(L)'
;MTNYQKALLLIHDLEDQYGSVAKAPKSNTKLKQIHELLSMPHKKSKMDVDQIIRLNYLGHSNAYIARATGLNKATIGTILQRNHLRKKQDILSSMAITFGAILQMAAIT
;
A
#
# COMPACT_ATOMS: atom_id res chain seq x y z
N MET A 1 0.32 -12.99 17.10
CA MET A 1 1.57 -12.61 16.39
C MET A 1 1.46 -13.00 14.92
N THR A 2 1.60 -12.05 14.00
CA THR A 2 1.46 -12.29 12.54
C THR A 2 2.68 -13.03 11.98
N ASN A 3 2.58 -13.59 10.77
CA ASN A 3 3.74 -14.20 10.08
C ASN A 3 4.88 -13.21 9.88
N TYR A 4 4.56 -11.94 9.60
CA TYR A 4 5.54 -10.87 9.52
C TYR A 4 6.26 -10.62 10.87
N GLN A 5 5.52 -10.54 11.98
CA GLN A 5 6.11 -10.38 13.32
C GLN A 5 7.00 -11.57 13.71
N LYS A 6 6.59 -12.79 13.33
CA LYS A 6 7.42 -14.00 13.51
C LYS A 6 8.69 -13.93 12.68
N ALA A 7 8.60 -13.52 11.42
CA ALA A 7 9.77 -13.36 10.56
C ALA A 7 10.73 -12.29 11.07
N LEU A 8 10.21 -11.17 11.61
CA LEU A 8 11.02 -10.09 12.15
C LEU A 8 11.87 -10.54 13.35
N LEU A 9 11.31 -11.35 14.26
CA LEU A 9 12.07 -11.92 15.38
C LEU A 9 13.19 -12.84 14.89
N LEU A 10 12.90 -13.68 13.89
CA LEU A 10 13.91 -14.57 13.31
C LEU A 10 15.02 -13.79 12.57
N ILE A 11 14.69 -12.63 11.98
CA ILE A 11 15.65 -11.72 11.35
C ILE A 11 16.57 -11.13 12.42
N HIS A 12 16.02 -10.60 13.52
CA HIS A 12 16.82 -10.04 14.61
C HIS A 12 17.78 -11.05 15.21
N ASP A 13 17.32 -12.28 15.47
CA ASP A 13 18.18 -13.37 15.93
C ASP A 13 19.38 -13.63 15.00
N LEU A 14 19.17 -13.50 13.68
CA LEU A 14 20.22 -13.70 12.69
C LEU A 14 21.14 -12.48 12.55
N GLU A 15 20.62 -11.27 12.74
CA GLU A 15 21.42 -10.05 12.81
C GLU A 15 22.30 -10.04 14.06
N ASP A 16 21.80 -10.47 15.21
CA ASP A 16 22.59 -10.59 16.43
C ASP A 16 23.70 -11.64 16.29
N GLN A 17 23.40 -12.77 15.63
CA GLN A 17 24.35 -13.86 15.48
C GLN A 17 25.43 -13.61 14.42
N TYR A 18 25.06 -13.00 13.28
CA TYR A 18 25.95 -12.87 12.12
C TYR A 18 26.30 -11.42 11.77
N GLY A 19 25.77 -10.45 12.52
CA GLY A 19 25.84 -9.02 12.23
C GLY A 19 24.96 -8.58 11.04
N SER A 20 24.43 -9.53 10.28
CA SER A 20 23.49 -9.30 9.17
C SER A 20 22.92 -10.63 8.72
N VAL A 21 21.61 -10.67 8.43
CA VAL A 21 20.94 -11.83 7.84
C VAL A 21 21.61 -12.28 6.53
N ALA A 22 22.17 -11.35 5.75
CA ALA A 22 22.84 -11.66 4.48
C ALA A 22 24.12 -12.50 4.66
N LYS A 23 24.70 -12.49 5.87
CA LYS A 23 25.90 -13.26 6.22
C LYS A 23 25.56 -14.65 6.76
N ALA A 24 24.28 -14.93 7.04
CA ALA A 24 23.86 -16.24 7.51
C ALA A 24 24.02 -17.29 6.37
N PRO A 25 24.47 -18.53 6.69
CA PRO A 25 24.59 -19.58 5.69
C PRO A 25 23.25 -19.89 5.04
N LYS A 26 23.23 -20.18 3.73
CA LYS A 26 21.98 -20.52 3.01
C LYS A 26 21.27 -21.76 3.58
N SER A 27 22.00 -22.66 4.23
CA SER A 27 21.45 -23.83 4.93
C SER A 27 20.81 -23.49 6.28
N ASN A 28 20.85 -22.23 6.73
CA ASN A 28 20.33 -21.84 8.03
C ASN A 28 18.81 -22.01 8.08
N THR A 29 18.35 -22.78 9.08
CA THR A 29 16.94 -23.12 9.26
C THR A 29 16.06 -21.89 9.50
N LYS A 30 16.57 -20.86 10.18
CA LYS A 30 15.83 -19.60 10.41
C LYS A 30 15.62 -18.83 9.11
N LEU A 31 16.62 -18.82 8.22
CA LEU A 31 16.46 -18.24 6.87
C LEU A 31 15.37 -18.95 6.06
N LYS A 32 15.35 -20.29 6.11
CA LYS A 32 14.30 -21.08 5.45
C LYS A 32 12.91 -20.78 6.03
N GLN A 33 12.80 -20.68 7.36
CA GLN A 33 11.55 -20.32 8.02
C GLN A 33 11.09 -18.90 7.71
N ILE A 34 12.01 -17.93 7.65
CA ILE A 34 11.71 -16.55 7.20
C ILE A 34 11.14 -16.61 5.78
N HIS A 35 11.77 -17.36 4.88
CA HIS A 35 11.29 -17.52 3.52
C HIS A 35 9.89 -18.15 3.51
N GLU A 36 9.63 -19.22 4.25
CA GLU A 36 8.29 -19.84 4.33
C GLU A 36 7.23 -18.90 4.92
N LEU A 37 7.56 -18.16 5.97
CA LEU A 37 6.66 -17.21 6.63
C LEU A 37 6.28 -16.04 5.73
N LEU A 38 7.22 -15.58 4.90
CA LEU A 38 7.04 -14.46 3.96
C LEU A 38 6.52 -14.91 2.59
N SER A 39 6.78 -16.15 2.19
CA SER A 39 6.33 -16.75 0.93
C SER A 39 4.94 -17.39 1.04
N MET A 40 4.39 -17.56 2.26
CA MET A 40 2.99 -17.92 2.41
C MET A 40 2.15 -16.87 1.68
N PRO A 41 1.37 -17.26 0.64
CA PRO A 41 0.54 -16.32 -0.08
C PRO A 41 -0.34 -15.65 0.96
N HIS A 42 -0.22 -14.33 1.07
CA HIS A 42 -1.11 -13.54 1.90
C HIS A 42 -2.52 -14.00 1.57
N LYS A 43 -3.12 -14.76 2.48
CA LYS A 43 -4.51 -15.17 2.39
C LYS A 43 -5.24 -13.84 2.25
N LYS A 44 -5.81 -13.57 1.07
CA LYS A 44 -6.51 -12.33 0.67
C LYS A 44 -7.68 -12.05 1.61
N SER A 45 -7.37 -11.70 2.84
CA SER A 45 -8.28 -11.69 3.96
C SER A 45 -7.88 -10.50 4.81
N LYS A 46 -8.59 -9.39 4.56
CA LYS A 46 -8.62 -8.12 5.30
C LYS A 46 -7.40 -7.19 5.28
N MET A 47 -6.19 -7.62 4.88
CA MET A 47 -5.02 -6.71 4.86
C MET A 47 -5.02 -5.67 3.72
N ASP A 48 -5.96 -5.73 2.78
CA ASP A 48 -5.94 -4.86 1.60
C ASP A 48 -6.74 -3.55 1.74
N VAL A 49 -7.83 -3.51 2.51
CA VAL A 49 -8.74 -2.34 2.50
C VAL A 49 -8.13 -1.16 3.26
N ASP A 50 -7.72 -1.36 4.51
CA ASP A 50 -7.16 -0.27 5.33
C ASP A 50 -5.86 0.30 4.75
N GLN A 51 -5.05 -0.57 4.12
CA GLN A 51 -3.83 -0.15 3.44
C GLN A 51 -4.12 0.68 2.18
N ILE A 52 -5.13 0.29 1.39
CA ILE A 52 -5.59 1.09 0.24
C ILE A 52 -6.14 2.44 0.70
N ILE A 53 -6.95 2.47 1.76
CA ILE A 53 -7.50 3.69 2.35
C ILE A 53 -6.38 4.62 2.80
N ARG A 54 -5.41 4.10 3.56
CA ARG A 54 -4.26 4.85 4.06
C ARG A 54 -3.43 5.44 2.92
N LEU A 55 -3.11 4.64 1.90
CA LEU A 55 -2.33 5.11 0.75
C LEU A 55 -3.08 6.16 -0.08
N ASN A 56 -4.40 6.03 -0.21
CA ASN A 56 -5.24 7.04 -0.84
C ASN A 56 -5.27 8.34 -0.04
N TYR A 57 -5.37 8.25 1.30
CA TYR A 57 -5.33 9.42 2.18
C TYR A 57 -3.99 10.17 2.10
N LEU A 58 -2.87 9.43 1.99
CA LEU A 58 -1.54 9.98 1.72
C LEU A 58 -1.38 10.58 0.31
N GLY A 59 -2.42 10.49 -0.53
CA GLY A 59 -2.45 11.12 -1.85
C GLY A 59 -1.74 10.32 -2.95
N HIS A 60 -1.44 9.04 -2.72
CA HIS A 60 -0.84 8.19 -3.75
C HIS A 60 -1.82 7.85 -4.87
N SER A 61 -1.30 7.67 -6.09
CA SER A 61 -2.11 7.31 -7.25
C SER A 61 -2.57 5.85 -7.19
N ASN A 62 -3.71 5.54 -7.80
CA ASN A 62 -4.20 4.15 -7.89
C ASN A 62 -3.20 3.21 -8.58
N ALA A 63 -2.35 3.72 -9.47
CA ALA A 63 -1.29 2.95 -10.10
C ALA A 63 -0.16 2.60 -9.11
N TYR A 64 0.18 3.52 -8.20
CA TYR A 64 1.10 3.23 -7.11
C TYR A 64 0.49 2.22 -6.13
N ILE A 65 -0.77 2.44 -5.72
CA ILE A 65 -1.49 1.54 -4.81
C ILE A 65 -1.56 0.13 -5.40
N ALA A 66 -1.87 -0.01 -6.69
CA ALA A 66 -1.90 -1.30 -7.40
C ALA A 66 -0.56 -2.05 -7.35
N ARG A 67 0.55 -1.34 -7.52
CA ARG A 67 1.89 -1.94 -7.40
C ARG A 67 2.21 -2.33 -5.95
N ALA A 68 1.83 -1.48 -5.00
CA ALA A 68 2.12 -1.68 -3.58
C ALA A 68 1.29 -2.81 -2.96
N THR A 69 0.07 -3.05 -3.43
CA THR A 69 -0.83 -4.08 -2.90
C THR A 69 -0.92 -5.32 -3.78
N GLY A 70 -0.33 -5.31 -4.98
CA GLY A 70 -0.47 -6.39 -5.96
C GLY A 70 -1.91 -6.55 -6.50
N LEU A 71 -2.78 -5.58 -6.25
CA LEU A 71 -4.17 -5.59 -6.70
C LEU A 71 -4.32 -4.90 -8.04
N ASN A 72 -5.30 -5.34 -8.82
CA ASN A 72 -5.66 -4.63 -10.04
C ASN A 72 -6.35 -3.28 -9.71
N LYS A 73 -6.28 -2.34 -10.66
CA LYS A 73 -6.82 -0.98 -10.50
C LYS A 73 -8.35 -0.97 -10.30
N ALA A 74 -9.06 -1.95 -10.84
CA ALA A 74 -10.52 -2.07 -10.71
C ALA A 74 -10.92 -2.38 -9.27
N THR A 75 -10.25 -3.34 -8.63
CA THR A 75 -10.45 -3.70 -7.22
C THR A 75 -10.20 -2.50 -6.31
N ILE A 76 -9.13 -1.73 -6.55
CA ILE A 76 -8.85 -0.50 -5.80
C ILE A 76 -9.97 0.53 -5.98
N GLY A 77 -10.43 0.73 -7.22
CA GLY A 77 -11.54 1.64 -7.53
C GLY A 77 -12.82 1.26 -6.75
N THR A 78 -13.18 -0.01 -6.75
CA THR A 78 -14.34 -0.53 -6.01
C THR A 78 -14.19 -0.34 -4.50
N ILE A 79 -12.98 -0.57 -3.95
CA ILE A 79 -12.73 -0.39 -2.51
C ILE A 79 -12.84 1.09 -2.12
N LEU A 80 -12.23 2.00 -2.89
CA LEU A 80 -12.31 3.43 -2.61
C LEU A 80 -13.74 3.96 -2.72
N GLN A 81 -14.50 3.51 -3.74
CA GLN A 81 -15.90 3.88 -3.92
C GLN A 81 -16.77 3.39 -2.75
N ARG A 82 -16.61 2.13 -2.33
CA ARG A 82 -17.34 1.55 -1.19
C ARG A 82 -17.06 2.26 0.14
N ASN A 83 -15.89 2.91 0.26
CA ASN A 83 -15.50 3.65 1.45
C ASN A 83 -15.68 5.17 1.31
N HIS A 84 -16.39 5.64 0.28
CA HIS A 84 -16.64 7.07 0.02
C HIS A 84 -15.37 7.92 -0.15
N LEU A 85 -14.25 7.30 -0.52
CA LEU A 85 -12.98 7.98 -0.76
C LEU A 85 -12.91 8.37 -2.24
N ARG A 86 -13.17 9.65 -2.52
CA ARG A 86 -13.11 10.21 -3.88
C ARG A 86 -11.68 10.14 -4.43
N LYS A 87 -11.55 9.83 -5.72
CA LYS A 87 -10.26 9.91 -6.42
C LYS A 87 -9.80 11.37 -6.36
N LYS A 88 -8.55 11.61 -5.92
CA LYS A 88 -7.95 12.97 -5.90
C LYS A 88 -8.00 13.66 -7.27
N GLN A 89 -8.07 12.88 -8.35
CA GLN A 89 -8.26 13.38 -9.71
C GLN A 89 -9.57 14.17 -9.90
N ASP A 90 -10.65 13.76 -9.23
CA ASP A 90 -11.94 14.45 -9.31
C ASP A 90 -11.92 15.80 -8.57
N ILE A 91 -11.05 15.93 -7.56
CA ILE A 91 -10.87 17.17 -6.80
C ILE A 91 -10.19 18.23 -7.67
N LEU A 92 -9.14 17.86 -8.42
CA LEU A 92 -8.46 18.78 -9.35
C LEU A 92 -9.39 19.22 -10.48
N SER A 93 -10.18 18.30 -11.05
CA SER A 93 -11.18 18.65 -12.06
C SER A 93 -12.30 19.53 -11.51
N SER A 94 -12.77 19.27 -10.29
CA SER A 94 -13.79 20.10 -9.64
C SER A 94 -13.25 21.50 -9.34
N MET A 95 -12.01 21.63 -8.85
CA MET A 95 -11.41 22.94 -8.59
C MET A 95 -11.15 23.73 -9.88
N ALA A 96 -10.75 23.05 -10.96
CA ALA A 96 -10.59 23.67 -12.28
C ALA A 96 -11.92 24.22 -12.83
N ILE A 97 -13.03 23.48 -12.65
CA ILE A 97 -14.38 23.94 -13.03
C ILE A 97 -14.80 25.15 -12.19
N THR A 98 -14.54 25.13 -10.86
CA THR A 98 -14.89 26.26 -9.98
C THR A 98 -14.09 27.52 -10.31
N PHE A 99 -12.78 27.40 -10.62
CA PHE A 99 -11.98 28.55 -11.05
C PHE A 99 -12.43 29.11 -12.41
N GLY A 100 -12.78 28.25 -13.37
CA GLY A 100 -13.30 28.67 -14.67
C GLY A 100 -14.61 29.46 -14.55
N ALA A 101 -15.53 29.02 -13.69
CA ALA A 101 -16.80 29.70 -13.45
C ALA A 101 -16.63 31.07 -12.77
N ILE A 102 -15.68 31.21 -11.85
CA ILE A 102 -15.37 32.49 -11.17
C ILE A 102 -14.76 33.50 -12.16
N LEU A 103 -13.85 33.06 -13.03
CA LEU A 103 -13.25 33.90 -14.07
C LEU A 103 -14.26 34.38 -15.11
N GLN A 104 -15.24 33.54 -15.48
CA GLN A 104 -16.29 33.94 -16.43
C GLN A 104 -17.27 34.96 -15.85
N MET A 105 -17.57 34.91 -14.55
CA MET A 105 -18.41 35.92 -13.88
C MET A 105 -17.68 37.27 -13.70
N ALA A 106 -16.37 37.25 -13.48
CA ALA A 106 -15.56 38.47 -13.35
C ALA A 106 -15.30 39.20 -14.68
N ALA A 107 -15.51 38.54 -15.82
CA ALA A 107 -15.31 39.12 -17.16
C ALA A 107 -16.58 39.77 -17.76
N ILE A 108 -17.72 39.70 -17.06
CA ILE A 108 -19.02 40.24 -17.50
C ILE A 108 -19.47 41.43 -16.62
N THR A 109 -18.62 41.91 -15.71
CA THR A 109 -18.85 43.14 -14.92
C THR A 109 -17.95 44.26 -15.43
#